data_AF-A0A0C2GYL1-F1
#
_entry.id   AF-A0A0C2GYL1-F1
#
_cell.length_a   1.000
_cell.length_b   1.000
_cell.length_c   1.000
_cell.angle_alpha   90.00
_cell.angle_beta   90.00
_cell.angle_gamma   90.00
#
_symmetry.space_group_name_H-M   'P 1'
#
loop_
_entity.id
_entity.type
_entity.pdbx_description
1 polymer ?
#
loop_
_entity_poly.entity_id
_entity_poly.type
_entity_poly.pdbx_seq_one_letter_code
_entity_poly.pdbx_strand_id
1 'polypeptide(L)'
;MDPQTMMTMFREMMREERKEMMEMFLKHMAGQGQSSAASEVASVPSMMSALSHRIEKFVFDPETEMRFTRWYTRYKEVFVEDARQLTESARVRLLCEKLDADTFERYQRHVLPKEVTSIGFEETVATLKELFDVKTSEFTLRYQCLKLEKSDTEDYLVYTGRSQREAEIRQRLIAVLDREYKAGRKVSLQELYRECENFLSLKKDSETIAGNVKTVEAAVKEDR
;
A
#
# COMPACT_ATOMS: atom_id res chain seq x y z
N MET A 1 23.03 43.83 -2.71
CA MET A 1 23.04 42.51 -3.37
C MET A 1 21.66 42.26 -3.92
N ASP A 2 21.56 41.83 -5.17
CA ASP A 2 20.27 41.55 -5.79
C ASP A 2 19.71 40.18 -5.32
N PRO A 3 18.38 40.01 -5.32
CA PRO A 3 17.73 38.76 -4.88
C PRO A 3 18.11 37.54 -5.73
N GLN A 4 18.45 37.73 -7.00
CA GLN A 4 18.83 36.64 -7.91
C GLN A 4 20.19 36.06 -7.49
N THR A 5 21.14 36.91 -7.15
CA THR A 5 22.48 36.55 -6.66
C THR A 5 22.41 35.83 -5.32
N MET A 6 21.52 36.22 -4.40
CA MET A 6 21.32 35.49 -3.15
C MET A 6 20.76 34.07 -3.38
N MET A 7 19.86 33.91 -4.35
CA MET A 7 19.27 32.61 -4.70
C MET A 7 20.22 31.69 -5.46
N THR A 8 21.20 32.24 -6.20
CA THR A 8 22.27 31.43 -6.82
C THR A 8 23.27 30.99 -5.78
N MET A 9 23.72 31.88 -4.89
CA MET A 9 24.65 31.54 -3.81
C MET A 9 24.05 30.50 -2.85
N PHE A 10 22.76 30.61 -2.51
CA PHE A 10 22.07 29.62 -1.68
C PHE A 10 21.98 28.25 -2.39
N ARG A 11 21.76 28.22 -3.71
CA ARG A 11 21.76 26.97 -4.49
C ARG A 11 23.14 26.33 -4.63
N GLU A 12 24.20 27.14 -4.67
CA GLU A 12 25.59 26.68 -4.72
C GLU A 12 26.01 26.12 -3.37
N MET A 13 25.70 26.81 -2.28
CA MET A 13 25.94 26.33 -0.92
C MET A 13 25.26 24.97 -0.67
N MET A 14 23.98 24.83 -1.04
CA MET A 14 23.27 23.56 -0.94
C MET A 14 23.80 22.47 -1.88
N ARG A 15 24.50 22.83 -2.97
CA ARG A 15 25.20 21.85 -3.83
C ARG A 15 26.52 21.41 -3.20
N GLU A 16 27.22 22.32 -2.55
CA GLU A 16 28.52 22.04 -1.93
C GLU A 16 28.36 21.21 -0.66
N GLU A 17 27.35 21.49 0.18
CA GLU A 17 26.99 20.60 1.30
C GLU A 17 26.68 19.17 0.82
N ARG A 18 25.98 19.02 -0.32
CA ARG A 18 25.69 17.71 -0.91
C ARG A 18 26.95 16.99 -1.41
N LYS A 19 27.94 17.73 -1.94
CA LYS A 19 29.22 17.14 -2.35
C LYS A 19 30.05 16.73 -1.13
N GLU A 20 30.15 17.59 -0.12
CA GLU A 20 30.90 17.29 1.11
C GLU A 20 30.30 16.07 1.82
N MET A 21 28.97 15.95 1.84
CA MET A 21 28.28 14.77 2.37
C MET A 21 28.59 13.49 1.57
N MET A 22 28.64 13.60 0.23
CA MET A 22 29.02 12.49 -0.65
C MET A 22 30.49 12.08 -0.46
N GLU A 23 31.38 13.05 -0.28
CA GLU A 23 32.81 12.83 -0.08
C GLU A 23 33.10 12.22 1.30
N MET A 24 32.36 12.66 2.33
CA MET A 24 32.39 12.05 3.67
C MET A 24 31.87 10.61 3.64
N PHE A 25 30.83 10.32 2.85
CA PHE A 25 30.29 8.97 2.65
C PHE A 25 31.30 8.05 1.93
N LEU A 26 31.95 8.54 0.86
CA LEU A 26 33.00 7.81 0.13
C LEU A 26 34.22 7.52 1.02
N LYS A 27 34.63 8.49 1.85
CA LYS A 27 35.76 8.34 2.79
C LYS A 27 35.46 7.30 3.88
N HIS A 28 34.21 7.20 4.32
CA HIS A 28 33.78 6.19 5.28
C HIS A 28 33.83 4.77 4.70
N MET A 29 33.55 4.61 3.40
CA MET A 29 33.65 3.32 2.70
C MET A 29 35.10 2.88 2.43
N ALA A 30 36.00 3.81 2.13
CA ALA A 30 37.41 3.49 1.82
C ALA A 30 38.24 3.13 3.08
N GLY A 31 37.79 3.52 4.28
CA GLY A 31 38.52 3.29 5.53
C GLY A 31 38.31 1.91 6.19
N GLN A 32 37.35 1.10 5.71
CA GLN A 32 36.98 -0.17 6.36
C GLN A 32 37.57 -1.39 5.63
N GLY A 33 38.88 -1.36 5.40
CA GLY A 33 39.63 -2.44 4.78
C GLY A 33 40.85 -2.82 5.60
N GLN A 34 40.65 -3.45 6.77
CA GLN A 34 41.58 -4.40 7.43
C GLN A 34 41.15 -4.66 8.87
N SER A 35 40.55 -5.83 9.14
CA SER A 35 40.96 -6.77 10.21
C SER A 35 39.94 -7.90 10.38
N SER A 36 40.52 -9.09 10.52
CA SER A 36 39.98 -10.45 10.59
C SER A 36 39.12 -10.77 11.81
N ALA A 37 38.03 -11.53 11.60
CA ALA A 37 37.72 -12.83 12.24
C ALA A 37 36.25 -13.19 11.97
N ALA A 38 35.99 -14.46 11.67
CA ALA A 38 34.67 -14.97 11.33
C ALA A 38 33.64 -14.75 12.46
N SER A 39 32.69 -13.84 12.20
CA SER A 39 31.37 -13.82 12.79
C SER A 39 30.45 -13.25 11.70
N GLU A 40 29.49 -14.03 11.23
CA GLU A 40 28.52 -13.64 10.19
C GLU A 40 27.52 -12.60 10.71
N VAL A 41 28.01 -11.46 11.18
CA VAL A 41 27.17 -10.28 11.40
C VAL A 41 27.24 -9.46 10.12
N ALA A 42 26.30 -9.72 9.20
CA ALA A 42 26.15 -8.91 8.01
C ALA A 42 26.04 -7.43 8.44
N SER A 43 26.92 -6.58 7.91
CA SER A 43 26.86 -5.15 8.20
C SER A 43 25.50 -4.59 7.78
N VAL A 44 24.98 -3.59 8.50
CA VAL A 44 23.67 -2.96 8.20
C VAL A 44 23.54 -2.57 6.71
N PRO A 45 24.57 -2.00 6.05
CA PRO A 45 24.51 -1.74 4.60
C PRO A 45 24.35 -2.99 3.74
N SER A 46 25.04 -4.09 4.09
CA SER A 46 24.92 -5.37 3.39
C SER A 46 23.51 -5.97 3.53
N MET A 47 22.92 -5.85 4.71
CA MET A 47 21.56 -6.31 5.00
C MET A 47 20.50 -5.47 4.30
N MET A 48 20.65 -4.13 4.31
CA MET A 48 19.78 -3.22 3.55
C MET A 48 19.77 -3.57 2.07
N SER A 49 20.95 -3.80 1.48
CA SER A 49 21.08 -4.20 0.07
C SER A 49 20.37 -5.55 -0.17
N ALA A 50 20.64 -6.57 0.66
CA ALA A 50 20.02 -7.88 0.50
C ALA A 50 18.48 -7.83 0.60
N LEU A 51 17.94 -7.08 1.56
CA LEU A 51 16.48 -6.89 1.71
C LEU A 51 15.90 -6.09 0.54
N SER A 52 16.60 -5.04 0.10
CA SER A 52 16.20 -4.24 -1.05
C SER A 52 16.04 -5.10 -2.30
N HIS A 53 16.99 -5.98 -2.63
CA HIS A 53 16.90 -6.84 -3.82
C HIS A 53 15.71 -7.80 -3.83
N ARG A 54 15.12 -8.10 -2.66
CA ARG A 54 13.95 -8.99 -2.53
C ARG A 54 12.62 -8.29 -2.77
N ILE A 55 12.64 -6.97 -2.90
CA ILE A 55 11.46 -6.13 -3.03
C ILE A 55 11.47 -5.44 -4.39
N GLU A 56 10.44 -5.70 -5.19
CA GLU A 56 10.20 -5.00 -6.44
C GLU A 56 9.80 -3.55 -6.19
N LYS A 57 10.16 -2.66 -7.12
CA LYS A 57 9.81 -1.24 -7.03
C LYS A 57 8.30 -1.05 -7.19
N PHE A 58 7.69 -0.30 -6.28
CA PHE A 58 6.31 0.14 -6.37
C PHE A 58 6.21 1.29 -7.36
N VAL A 59 5.31 1.15 -8.32
CA VAL A 59 4.94 2.18 -9.30
C VAL A 59 3.44 2.35 -9.21
N PHE A 60 2.99 3.54 -8.84
CA PHE A 60 1.56 3.83 -8.77
C PHE A 60 1.00 4.10 -10.17
N ASP A 61 -0.01 3.32 -10.55
CA ASP A 61 -0.76 3.52 -11.79
C ASP A 61 -2.27 3.49 -11.48
N PRO A 62 -3.00 4.62 -11.68
CA PRO A 62 -4.42 4.72 -11.38
C PRO A 62 -5.31 3.86 -12.30
N GLU A 63 -4.83 3.43 -13.46
CA GLU A 63 -5.57 2.59 -14.41
C GLU A 63 -5.41 1.09 -14.08
N THR A 64 -4.40 0.73 -13.31
CA THR A 64 -4.15 -0.66 -12.90
C THR A 64 -4.77 -0.98 -11.54
N GLU A 65 -4.94 -2.28 -11.27
CA GLU A 65 -5.30 -2.75 -9.93
C GLU A 65 -4.14 -2.70 -8.92
N MET A 66 -2.96 -2.23 -9.32
CA MET A 66 -1.76 -2.22 -8.50
C MET A 66 -1.80 -1.07 -7.48
N ARG A 67 -2.59 -1.29 -6.42
CA ARG A 67 -2.68 -0.40 -5.25
C ARG A 67 -1.53 -0.66 -4.27
N PHE A 68 -1.21 0.34 -3.47
CA PHE A 68 -0.15 0.23 -2.46
C PHE A 68 -0.40 -0.92 -1.48
N THR A 69 -1.64 -1.12 -1.02
CA THR A 69 -1.99 -2.25 -0.13
C THR A 69 -1.69 -3.61 -0.77
N ARG A 70 -1.93 -3.78 -2.07
CA ARG A 70 -1.67 -5.05 -2.77
C ARG A 70 -0.17 -5.34 -2.85
N TRP A 71 0.62 -4.33 -3.23
CA TRP A 71 2.07 -4.43 -3.26
C TRP A 71 2.66 -4.64 -1.86
N TYR A 72 2.20 -3.87 -0.86
CA TYR A 72 2.67 -3.98 0.52
C TYR A 72 2.37 -5.37 1.10
N THR A 73 1.20 -5.93 0.83
CA THR A 73 0.83 -7.28 1.30
C THR A 73 1.79 -8.35 0.80
N ARG A 74 2.28 -8.23 -0.44
CA ARG A 74 3.25 -9.16 -1.03
C ARG A 74 4.61 -9.12 -0.32
N TYR A 75 5.04 -7.95 0.14
CA TYR A 75 6.37 -7.75 0.74
C TYR A 75 6.34 -7.49 2.25
N LYS A 76 5.17 -7.59 2.88
CA LYS A 76 4.95 -7.24 4.30
C LYS A 76 5.94 -7.93 5.23
N GLU A 77 6.10 -9.24 5.05
CA GLU A 77 7.01 -10.06 5.88
C GLU A 77 8.47 -9.60 5.76
N VAL A 78 8.88 -9.11 4.59
CA VAL A 78 10.24 -8.58 4.39
C VAL A 78 10.45 -7.30 5.22
N PHE A 79 9.44 -6.44 5.30
CA PHE A 79 9.52 -5.20 6.08
C PHE A 79 9.32 -5.39 7.59
N VAL A 80 8.54 -6.39 8.01
CA VAL A 80 8.16 -6.59 9.41
C VAL A 80 9.06 -7.61 10.11
N GLU A 81 9.30 -8.76 9.48
CA GLU A 81 10.05 -9.87 10.08
C GLU A 81 11.52 -9.85 9.66
N ASP A 82 11.81 -9.81 8.36
CA ASP A 82 13.21 -9.89 7.89
C ASP A 82 14.01 -8.61 8.19
N ALA A 83 13.32 -7.47 8.22
CA ALA A 83 13.87 -6.17 8.57
C ALA A 83 13.68 -5.83 10.06
N ARG A 84 13.25 -6.77 10.92
CA ARG A 84 12.94 -6.51 12.34
C ARG A 84 14.13 -5.96 13.14
N GLN A 85 15.34 -6.34 12.75
CA GLN A 85 16.59 -5.88 13.35
C GLN A 85 17.04 -4.49 12.88
N LEU A 86 16.39 -3.92 11.86
CA LEU A 86 16.66 -2.56 11.40
C LEU A 86 15.99 -1.54 12.34
N THR A 87 16.63 -0.38 12.49
CA THR A 87 16.01 0.76 13.16
C THR A 87 14.78 1.23 12.39
N GLU A 88 13.84 1.88 13.07
CA GLU A 88 12.64 2.44 12.42
C GLU A 88 12.98 3.29 11.20
N SER A 89 13.94 4.21 11.35
CA SER A 89 14.41 5.07 10.27
C SER A 89 15.02 4.27 9.11
N ALA A 90 15.71 3.16 9.36
CA ALA A 90 16.23 2.29 8.30
C ALA A 90 15.11 1.53 7.56
N ARG A 91 14.07 1.09 8.25
CA ARG A 91 12.89 0.47 7.61
C ARG A 91 12.12 1.47 6.75
N VAL A 92 11.97 2.70 7.23
CA VAL A 92 11.35 3.80 6.46
C VAL A 92 12.18 4.11 5.21
N ARG A 93 13.52 4.22 5.33
CA ARG A 93 14.39 4.41 4.17
C ARG A 93 14.29 3.27 3.16
N LEU A 94 14.26 2.02 3.62
CA LEU A 94 14.08 0.85 2.74
C LEU A 94 12.74 0.90 2.00
N LEU A 95 11.65 1.29 2.68
CA LEU A 95 10.34 1.44 2.06
C LEU A 95 10.34 2.56 1.02
N CYS A 96 10.90 3.72 1.35
CA CYS A 96 10.99 4.86 0.45
C CYS A 96 11.87 4.58 -0.77
N GLU A 97 12.97 3.83 -0.62
CA GLU A 97 13.83 3.39 -1.74
C GLU A 97 13.04 2.58 -2.79
N LYS A 98 12.00 1.88 -2.34
CA LYS A 98 11.14 1.05 -3.18
C LYS A 98 9.99 1.79 -3.82
N LEU A 99 9.82 3.08 -3.56
CA LEU A 99 8.88 3.91 -4.30
C LEU A 99 9.57 4.44 -5.56
N ASP A 100 8.83 4.56 -6.66
CA ASP A 100 9.28 5.33 -7.81
C ASP A 100 9.33 6.83 -7.51
N ALA A 101 9.97 7.57 -8.42
CA ALA A 101 10.30 8.97 -8.18
C ALA A 101 9.03 9.81 -7.95
N ASP A 102 7.98 9.58 -8.75
CA ASP A 102 6.73 10.32 -8.64
C ASP A 102 5.95 9.97 -7.36
N THR A 103 5.85 8.68 -7.02
CA THR A 103 5.22 8.25 -5.76
C THR A 103 5.95 8.82 -4.55
N PHE A 104 7.29 8.76 -4.54
CA PHE A 104 8.09 9.30 -3.44
C PHE A 104 7.93 10.81 -3.31
N GLU A 105 7.95 11.57 -4.41
CA GLU A 105 7.76 13.02 -4.41
C GLU A 105 6.40 13.44 -3.83
N ARG A 106 5.33 12.72 -4.20
CA ARG A 106 3.99 12.96 -3.66
C ARG A 106 3.91 12.66 -2.16
N TYR A 107 4.50 11.56 -1.72
CA TYR A 107 4.58 11.23 -0.29
C TYR A 107 5.37 12.30 0.47
N GLN A 108 6.55 12.68 -0.02
CA GLN A 108 7.40 13.71 0.60
C GLN A 108 6.65 15.04 0.74
N ARG A 109 5.91 15.47 -0.29
CA ARG A 109 5.08 16.68 -0.24
C ARG A 109 3.98 16.60 0.82
N HIS A 110 3.36 15.42 0.98
CA HIS A 110 2.27 15.22 1.92
C HIS A 110 2.70 15.30 3.38
N VAL A 111 3.92 14.83 3.69
CA VAL A 111 4.39 14.76 5.07
C VAL A 111 5.06 16.05 5.58
N LEU A 112 5.21 17.07 4.72
CA LEU A 112 5.72 18.36 5.13
C LEU A 112 4.87 18.97 6.28
N PRO A 113 5.49 19.63 7.27
CA PRO A 113 6.92 19.99 7.34
C PRO A 113 7.82 18.90 7.96
N LYS A 114 7.31 17.71 8.28
CA LYS A 114 8.12 16.64 8.88
C LYS A 114 9.13 16.09 7.86
N GLU A 115 10.30 15.69 8.34
CA GLU A 115 11.24 14.93 7.52
C GLU A 115 10.81 13.47 7.43
N VAL A 116 10.95 12.85 6.26
CA VAL A 116 10.57 11.45 6.02
C VAL A 116 11.21 10.50 7.05
N THR A 117 12.48 10.70 7.38
CA THR A 117 13.24 9.87 8.32
C THR A 117 12.81 10.03 9.78
N SER A 118 12.02 11.06 10.10
CA SER A 118 11.47 11.32 11.44
C SER A 118 10.10 10.69 11.68
N ILE A 119 9.47 10.16 10.62
CA ILE A 119 8.14 9.55 10.66
C ILE A 119 8.28 8.07 10.98
N GLY A 120 7.40 7.53 11.82
CA GLY A 120 7.41 6.11 12.16
C GLY A 120 7.11 5.22 10.96
N PHE A 121 7.52 3.95 11.03
CA PHE A 121 7.29 3.00 9.93
C PHE A 121 5.79 2.79 9.66
N GLU A 122 5.00 2.55 10.71
CA GLU A 122 3.55 2.35 10.57
C GLU A 122 2.81 3.62 10.10
N GLU A 123 3.21 4.80 10.58
CA GLU A 123 2.67 6.08 10.09
C GLU A 123 2.97 6.25 8.60
N THR A 124 4.19 5.93 8.15
CA THR A 124 4.57 5.94 6.73
C THR A 124 3.71 5.00 5.89
N VAL A 125 3.51 3.76 6.34
CA VAL A 125 2.66 2.78 5.66
C VAL A 125 1.22 3.27 5.57
N ALA A 126 0.68 3.87 6.64
CA ALA A 126 -0.67 4.42 6.67
C ALA A 126 -0.84 5.58 5.68
N THR A 127 0.10 6.52 5.65
CA THR A 127 0.08 7.64 4.70
C THR A 127 0.18 7.15 3.25
N LEU A 128 1.04 6.18 2.97
CA LEU A 128 1.17 5.62 1.63
C LEU A 128 -0.10 4.89 1.17
N LYS A 129 -0.78 4.16 2.07
CA LYS A 129 -2.11 3.60 1.79
C LYS A 129 -3.11 4.69 1.47
N GLU A 130 -3.14 5.78 2.25
CA GLU A 130 -4.08 6.87 1.99
C GLU A 130 -3.85 7.54 0.62
N LEU A 131 -2.60 7.76 0.24
CA LEU A 131 -2.25 8.43 -1.01
C LEU A 131 -2.42 7.54 -2.24
N PHE A 132 -2.14 6.24 -2.11
CA PHE A 132 -1.93 5.34 -3.25
C PHE A 132 -2.82 4.09 -3.23
N ASP A 133 -3.69 3.93 -2.24
CA ASP A 133 -4.87 3.11 -2.40
C ASP A 133 -5.98 3.97 -2.99
N VAL A 134 -6.45 3.60 -4.18
CA VAL A 134 -7.60 4.28 -4.78
C VAL A 134 -8.79 4.10 -3.83
N LYS A 135 -9.20 5.19 -3.17
CA LYS A 135 -10.52 5.34 -2.57
C LYS A 135 -11.53 5.44 -3.72
N THR A 136 -11.84 4.31 -4.36
CA THR A 136 -12.95 4.26 -5.32
C THR A 136 -14.22 4.54 -4.53
N SER A 137 -14.87 5.67 -4.84
CA SER A 137 -16.21 5.97 -4.33
C SER A 137 -17.13 4.77 -4.60
N GLU A 138 -18.07 4.49 -3.70
CA GLU A 138 -19.08 3.46 -3.95
C GLU A 138 -19.80 3.69 -5.28
N PHE A 139 -20.00 4.95 -5.68
CA PHE A 139 -20.58 5.28 -6.97
C PHE A 139 -19.71 4.77 -8.13
N THR A 140 -18.40 5.01 -8.09
CA THR A 140 -17.46 4.55 -9.11
C THR A 140 -17.39 3.03 -9.17
N LEU A 141 -17.41 2.38 -8.01
CA LEU A 141 -17.44 0.92 -7.92
C LEU A 141 -18.74 0.35 -8.52
N ARG A 142 -19.90 0.90 -8.15
CA ARG A 142 -21.20 0.49 -8.71
C ARG A 142 -21.26 0.73 -10.22
N TYR A 143 -20.74 1.85 -10.69
CA TYR A 143 -20.67 2.18 -12.11
C TYR A 143 -19.76 1.23 -12.90
N GLN A 144 -18.58 0.90 -12.35
CA GLN A 144 -17.67 -0.10 -12.95
C GLN A 144 -18.31 -1.48 -12.99
N CYS A 145 -18.99 -1.91 -11.92
CA CYS A 145 -19.77 -3.15 -11.90
C CYS A 145 -20.85 -3.19 -12.99
N LEU A 146 -21.62 -2.09 -13.15
CA LEU A 146 -22.66 -1.97 -14.18
C LEU A 146 -22.11 -1.96 -15.61
N LYS A 147 -20.83 -1.61 -15.79
CA LYS A 147 -20.14 -1.62 -17.09
C LYS A 147 -19.51 -2.97 -17.45
N LEU A 148 -19.47 -3.92 -16.53
CA LEU A 148 -18.89 -5.23 -16.82
C LEU A 148 -19.83 -6.02 -17.73
N GLU A 149 -19.35 -6.29 -18.93
CA GLU A 149 -19.98 -7.19 -19.88
C GLU A 149 -19.19 -8.50 -19.92
N LYS A 150 -19.91 -9.62 -19.80
CA LYS A 150 -19.31 -10.94 -20.00
C LYS A 150 -19.04 -11.12 -21.49
N SER A 151 -17.81 -11.47 -21.85
CA SER A 151 -17.49 -11.90 -23.22
C SER A 151 -18.11 -13.26 -23.52
N ASP A 152 -18.50 -13.48 -24.77
CA ASP A 152 -19.05 -14.77 -25.24
C ASP A 152 -18.08 -15.94 -25.04
N THR A 153 -16.78 -15.67 -25.12
CA THR A 153 -15.70 -16.68 -24.99
C THR A 153 -15.23 -16.89 -23.56
N GLU A 154 -15.75 -16.15 -22.59
CA GLU A 154 -15.28 -16.17 -21.21
C GLU A 154 -16.07 -17.16 -20.34
N ASP A 155 -15.41 -17.94 -19.49
CA ASP A 155 -16.11 -18.78 -18.50
C ASP A 155 -16.72 -17.91 -17.38
N TYR A 156 -17.89 -18.29 -16.87
CA TYR A 156 -18.54 -17.62 -15.76
C TYR A 156 -17.65 -17.50 -14.52
N LEU A 157 -16.85 -18.51 -14.21
CA LEU A 157 -15.93 -18.48 -13.07
C LEU A 157 -14.89 -17.36 -13.23
N VAL A 158 -14.32 -17.22 -14.42
CA VAL A 158 -13.33 -16.18 -14.74
C VAL A 158 -13.99 -14.81 -14.76
N TYR A 159 -15.16 -14.69 -15.38
CA TYR A 159 -15.95 -13.46 -15.37
C TYR A 159 -16.20 -13.00 -13.92
N THR A 160 -16.57 -13.94 -13.03
CA THR A 160 -16.94 -13.63 -11.65
C THR A 160 -15.79 -13.26 -10.74
N GLY A 161 -14.57 -13.66 -11.07
CA GLY A 161 -13.36 -13.36 -10.30
C GLY A 161 -12.72 -12.00 -10.56
N ARG A 162 -13.19 -11.22 -11.55
CA ARG A 162 -12.54 -9.98 -12.00
C ARG A 162 -12.59 -8.79 -11.03
N SER A 163 -13.42 -8.82 -9.99
CA SER A 163 -13.47 -7.73 -9.00
C SER A 163 -13.64 -8.32 -7.61
N GLN A 164 -12.60 -8.21 -6.77
CA GLN A 164 -12.60 -8.73 -5.40
C GLN A 164 -13.79 -8.22 -4.56
N ARG A 165 -14.25 -6.99 -4.83
CA ARG A 165 -15.35 -6.35 -4.09
C ARG A 165 -16.74 -6.75 -4.62
N GLU A 166 -16.82 -7.14 -5.89
CA GLU A 166 -18.05 -7.62 -6.53
C GLU A 166 -18.15 -9.14 -6.54
N ALA A 167 -17.05 -9.85 -6.28
CA ALA A 167 -17.00 -11.30 -6.21
C ALA A 167 -18.02 -11.83 -5.20
N GLU A 168 -18.16 -11.20 -4.04
CA GLU A 168 -19.11 -11.64 -3.00
C GLU A 168 -20.57 -11.45 -3.43
N ILE A 169 -20.93 -10.28 -3.98
CA ILE A 169 -22.28 -10.01 -4.49
C ILE A 169 -22.61 -10.98 -5.62
N ARG A 170 -21.65 -11.19 -6.52
CA ARG A 170 -21.81 -12.04 -7.68
C ARG A 170 -21.90 -13.52 -7.31
N GLN A 171 -21.10 -13.99 -6.35
CA GLN A 171 -21.19 -15.34 -5.78
C GLN A 171 -22.55 -15.56 -5.13
N ARG A 172 -23.07 -14.55 -4.41
CA ARG A 172 -24.39 -14.58 -3.78
C ARG A 172 -25.51 -14.69 -4.82
N LEU A 173 -25.45 -13.87 -5.88
CA LEU A 173 -26.42 -13.91 -6.97
C LEU A 173 -26.38 -15.24 -7.74
N ILE A 174 -25.20 -15.79 -8.00
CA ILE A 174 -25.04 -17.11 -8.60
C ILE A 174 -25.65 -18.19 -7.71
N ALA A 175 -25.41 -18.14 -6.40
CA ALA A 175 -26.00 -19.10 -5.46
C ALA A 175 -27.54 -19.01 -5.44
N VAL A 176 -28.11 -17.81 -5.54
CA VAL A 176 -29.57 -17.63 -5.64
C VAL A 176 -30.10 -18.16 -6.97
N LEU A 177 -29.46 -17.81 -8.08
CA LEU A 177 -29.86 -18.29 -9.40
C LEU A 177 -29.79 -19.82 -9.51
N ASP A 178 -28.71 -20.44 -9.02
CA ASP A 178 -28.52 -21.90 -9.04
C ASP A 178 -29.53 -22.63 -8.13
N ARG A 179 -29.82 -22.06 -6.94
CA ARG A 179 -30.85 -22.59 -6.04
C ARG A 179 -32.22 -22.58 -6.69
N GLU A 180 -32.59 -21.47 -7.32
CA GLU A 180 -33.91 -21.31 -7.92
C GLU A 180 -34.05 -22.11 -9.21
N TYR A 181 -32.97 -22.22 -10.00
CA TYR A 181 -32.89 -23.12 -11.15
C TYR A 181 -33.10 -24.58 -10.73
N LYS A 182 -32.40 -25.06 -9.69
CA LYS A 182 -32.60 -26.42 -9.14
C LYS A 182 -34.02 -26.64 -8.59
N ALA A 183 -34.66 -25.58 -8.12
CA ALA A 183 -36.06 -25.61 -7.68
C ALA A 183 -37.08 -25.52 -8.84
N GLY A 184 -36.63 -25.37 -10.09
CA GLY A 184 -37.51 -25.19 -11.26
C GLY A 184 -38.27 -23.87 -11.25
N ARG A 185 -37.83 -22.88 -10.47
CA ARG A 185 -38.47 -21.57 -10.32
C ARG A 185 -37.75 -20.54 -11.17
N LYS A 186 -38.52 -19.62 -11.75
CA LYS A 186 -37.97 -18.46 -12.45
C LYS A 186 -37.77 -17.33 -11.45
N VAL A 187 -36.59 -16.72 -11.48
CA VAL A 187 -36.24 -15.56 -10.67
C VAL A 187 -36.47 -14.30 -11.48
N SER A 188 -37.15 -13.34 -10.88
CA SER A 188 -37.31 -12.00 -11.44
C SER A 188 -36.08 -11.14 -11.17
N LEU A 189 -35.84 -10.16 -12.05
CA LEU A 189 -34.75 -9.20 -11.90
C LEU A 189 -34.91 -8.36 -10.62
N GLN A 190 -36.15 -8.12 -10.19
CA GLN A 190 -36.48 -7.41 -8.95
C GLN A 190 -36.10 -8.21 -7.69
N GLU A 191 -36.21 -9.54 -7.73
CA GLU A 191 -35.77 -10.41 -6.63
C GLU A 191 -34.25 -10.43 -6.50
N LEU A 192 -33.52 -10.50 -7.63
CA LEU A 192 -32.05 -10.40 -7.62
C LEU A 192 -31.58 -9.04 -7.10
N TYR A 193 -32.23 -7.95 -7.54
CA TYR A 193 -31.92 -6.61 -7.06
C TYR A 193 -32.11 -6.49 -5.54
N ARG A 194 -33.22 -7.01 -5.02
CA ARG A 194 -33.50 -7.02 -3.58
C ARG A 194 -32.49 -7.85 -2.79
N GLU A 195 -32.03 -8.97 -3.34
CA GLU A 195 -30.98 -9.76 -2.70
C GLU A 195 -29.64 -9.00 -2.64
N CYS A 196 -29.28 -8.25 -3.69
CA CYS A 196 -28.12 -7.36 -3.66
C CYS A 196 -28.23 -6.31 -2.55
N GLU A 197 -29.36 -5.61 -2.47
CA GLU A 197 -29.60 -4.58 -1.46
C GLU A 197 -29.54 -5.16 -0.04
N ASN A 198 -30.16 -6.31 0.18
CA ASN A 198 -30.11 -7.02 1.46
C ASN A 198 -28.68 -7.38 1.84
N PHE A 199 -27.90 -7.92 0.90
CA PHE A 199 -26.50 -8.29 1.15
C PHE A 199 -25.63 -7.07 1.46
N LEU A 200 -25.79 -5.98 0.71
CA LEU A 200 -25.08 -4.73 0.95
C LEU A 200 -25.43 -4.11 2.31
N SER A 201 -26.72 -4.14 2.68
CA SER A 201 -27.16 -3.68 4.01
C SER A 201 -26.54 -4.52 5.12
N LEU A 202 -26.60 -5.85 5.01
CA LEU A 202 -26.02 -6.76 6.00
C LEU A 202 -24.51 -6.58 6.13
N LYS A 203 -23.81 -6.32 5.02
CA LYS A 203 -22.38 -6.06 5.02
C LYS A 203 -22.06 -4.76 5.75
N LYS A 204 -22.82 -3.69 5.49
CA LYS A 204 -22.67 -2.40 6.17
C LYS A 204 -22.95 -2.51 7.67
N ASP A 205 -23.97 -3.26 8.06
CA ASP A 205 -24.30 -3.51 9.47
C ASP A 205 -23.17 -4.30 10.14
N SER A 206 -22.64 -5.32 9.47
CA SER A 206 -21.51 -6.13 9.96
C SER A 206 -20.23 -5.29 10.13
N GLU A 207 -19.91 -4.42 9.17
CA GLU A 207 -18.76 -3.50 9.25
C GLU A 207 -18.92 -2.50 10.39
N THR A 208 -20.13 -1.97 10.59
CA THR A 208 -20.45 -1.05 11.69
C THR A 208 -20.29 -1.75 13.04
N ILE A 209 -20.80 -2.97 13.18
CA ILE A 209 -20.65 -3.77 14.40
C ILE A 209 -19.17 -4.10 14.64
N ALA A 210 -18.43 -4.54 13.62
CA ALA A 210 -17.01 -4.86 13.74
C ALA A 210 -16.16 -3.62 14.10
N GLY A 211 -16.49 -2.45 13.54
CA GLY A 211 -15.87 -1.18 13.90
C GLY A 211 -16.13 -0.81 15.36
N ASN A 212 -17.39 -0.92 15.80
CA ASN A 212 -17.77 -0.65 17.18
C ASN A 212 -17.11 -1.63 18.17
N VAL A 213 -17.01 -2.92 17.83
CA VAL A 213 -16.31 -3.92 18.65
C VAL A 213 -14.83 -3.56 18.81
N LYS A 214 -14.14 -3.15 17.73
CA LYS A 214 -12.74 -2.71 17.82
C LYS A 214 -12.56 -1.45 18.67
N THR A 215 -13.49 -0.50 18.56
CA THR A 215 -13.49 0.72 19.38
C THR A 215 -13.69 0.41 20.86
N VAL A 216 -14.60 -0.53 21.18
CA VAL A 216 -14.86 -0.98 22.55
C VAL A 216 -13.68 -1.78 23.12
N GLU A 217 -13.07 -2.67 22.32
CA GLU A 217 -11.87 -3.42 22.75
C GLU A 217 -10.65 -2.52 22.96
N ALA A 218 -10.51 -1.45 22.19
CA ALA A 218 -9.46 -0.44 22.38
C ALA A 218 -9.69 0.37 23.67
N ALA A 219 -10.92 0.83 23.91
CA ALA A 219 -11.27 1.55 25.13
C ALA A 219 -11.09 0.70 26.40
N VAL A 220 -11.40 -0.60 26.35
CA VAL A 220 -11.19 -1.53 27.47
C VAL A 220 -9.71 -1.83 27.74
N LYS A 221 -8.82 -1.62 26.76
CA LYS A 221 -7.37 -1.78 26.93
C LYS A 221 -6.65 -0.51 27.42
N GLU A 222 -7.22 0.68 27.21
CA GLU A 222 -6.69 1.94 27.77
C GLU A 222 -7.01 2.12 29.26
N ASP A 223 -8.03 1.44 29.78
CA ASP A 223 -8.48 1.52 31.17
C ASP A 223 -7.85 0.45 32.10
N ARG A 224 -6.76 -0.20 31.66
CA ARG A 224 -6.01 -1.24 32.38
C ARG A 224 -4.51 -0.95 32.41
#